data_AF-A0A855XL24-F1
#
_entry.id   AF-A0A855XL24-F1
#
_cell.length_a   1.000
_cell.length_b   1.000
_cell.length_c   1.000
_cell.angle_alpha   90.00
_cell.angle_beta   90.00
_cell.angle_gamma   90.00
#
_symmetry.space_group_name_H-M   'P 1'
#
loop_
_entity.id
_entity.type
_entity.pdbx_description
1 polymer ?
#
loop_
_entity_poly.entity_id
_entity_poly.type
_entity_poly.pdbx_seq_one_letter_code
_entity_poly.pdbx_strand_id
1 'polypeptide(L)'
;MSSFSTSYRRKQKILGDNRVTRNYNRQLEEFNLFYQDTLTRHDCVIDGVSTQAVFQDHSQSNNKDLSDDKYVVVPNSVEVGVGSYIEWADETWMVFTEEYKTIPTHQQLKIKHTNRRLKWLTNKNSKLICNFGKGWPAYVQNQTLYTLGVSFSGQNIALANAKMSVYIKDIPETRAVEVGTRLWIAGQVYKIEFADYVSRPGLVNWLLDEDTKNPETDNSDLEIADYWDSGGKDEDDSIKDVSKLTMPTDGSDSHSEDEKPKVE
;
A
#
# COMPACT_ATOMS: atom_id res chain seq x y z
N MET A 1 -15.14 -21.23 -56.94
CA MET A 1 -15.85 -22.00 -55.88
C MET A 1 -14.82 -22.58 -54.93
N SER A 2 -14.85 -22.26 -53.62
CA SER A 2 -13.92 -22.85 -52.66
C SER A 2 -14.27 -24.33 -52.43
N SER A 3 -13.27 -25.21 -52.53
CA SER A 3 -13.42 -26.63 -52.21
C SER A 3 -13.96 -26.84 -50.78
N PHE A 4 -14.81 -27.87 -50.62
CA PHE A 4 -15.33 -28.29 -49.32
C PHE A 4 -14.21 -28.56 -48.31
N SER A 5 -13.07 -29.13 -48.76
CA SER A 5 -11.92 -29.40 -47.90
C SER A 5 -11.25 -28.13 -47.38
N THR A 6 -11.18 -27.07 -48.18
CA THR A 6 -10.65 -25.76 -47.78
C THR A 6 -11.57 -25.10 -46.76
N SER A 7 -12.88 -25.20 -46.97
CA SER A 7 -13.90 -24.68 -46.05
C SER A 7 -13.91 -25.43 -44.71
N TYR A 8 -13.77 -26.75 -44.75
CA TYR A 8 -13.68 -27.60 -43.55
C TYR A 8 -12.40 -27.32 -42.75
N ARG A 9 -11.24 -27.22 -43.41
CA ARG A 9 -9.97 -26.85 -42.75
C ARG A 9 -10.00 -25.44 -42.16
N ARG A 10 -10.67 -24.50 -42.83
CA ARG A 10 -10.87 -23.14 -42.28
C ARG A 10 -11.75 -23.18 -41.03
N LYS A 11 -12.85 -23.95 -41.03
CA LYS A 11 -13.68 -24.15 -39.83
C LYS A 11 -12.93 -24.85 -38.69
N GLN A 12 -12.13 -25.87 -39.00
CA GLN A 12 -11.28 -26.53 -37.98
C GLN A 12 -10.26 -25.58 -37.39
N LYS A 13 -9.61 -24.71 -38.19
CA LYS A 13 -8.68 -23.71 -37.67
C LYS A 13 -9.33 -22.70 -36.73
N ILE A 14 -10.56 -22.27 -37.04
CA ILE A 14 -11.31 -21.32 -36.21
C ILE A 14 -11.77 -22.00 -34.91
N LEU A 15 -12.32 -23.21 -35.01
CA LEU A 15 -12.83 -23.93 -33.86
C LEU A 15 -11.70 -24.46 -32.96
N GLY A 16 -10.58 -24.89 -33.52
CA GLY A 16 -9.45 -25.49 -32.82
C GLY A 16 -9.19 -26.94 -33.25
N ASP A 17 -7.91 -27.31 -33.28
CA ASP A 17 -7.47 -28.59 -33.84
C ASP A 17 -7.80 -29.80 -32.95
N ASN A 18 -8.01 -29.61 -31.64
CA ASN A 18 -8.32 -30.68 -30.69
C ASN A 18 -9.59 -30.38 -29.88
N ARG A 19 -10.06 -31.34 -29.07
CA ARG A 19 -11.32 -31.18 -28.29
C ARG A 19 -11.19 -30.08 -27.22
N VAL A 20 -10.02 -29.95 -26.61
CA VAL A 20 -9.76 -28.99 -25.53
C VAL A 20 -9.78 -27.56 -26.07
N THR A 21 -9.07 -27.30 -27.17
CA THR A 21 -9.04 -25.98 -27.82
C THR A 21 -10.41 -25.57 -28.32
N ARG A 22 -11.21 -26.51 -28.85
CA ARG A 22 -12.61 -26.27 -29.22
C ARG A 22 -13.48 -25.84 -28.05
N ASN A 23 -13.35 -26.51 -26.92
CA ASN A 23 -14.10 -26.13 -25.73
C ASN A 23 -13.66 -24.78 -25.19
N TYR A 24 -12.35 -24.50 -25.18
CA TYR A 24 -11.81 -23.21 -24.77
C TYR A 24 -12.30 -22.07 -25.67
N ASN A 25 -12.18 -22.21 -26.99
CA ASN A 25 -12.64 -21.20 -27.94
C ASN A 25 -14.14 -20.93 -27.81
N ARG A 26 -14.95 -21.98 -27.57
CA ARG A 26 -16.38 -21.80 -27.29
C ARG A 26 -16.63 -20.97 -26.02
N GLN A 27 -15.90 -21.26 -24.93
CA GLN A 27 -16.00 -20.48 -23.69
C GLN A 27 -15.54 -19.03 -23.87
N LEU A 28 -14.52 -18.81 -24.71
CA LEU A 28 -14.05 -17.46 -25.05
C LEU A 28 -15.09 -16.69 -25.87
N GLU A 29 -15.74 -17.35 -26.85
CA GLU A 29 -16.85 -16.76 -27.61
C GLU A 29 -18.05 -16.42 -26.71
N GLU A 30 -18.42 -17.32 -25.81
CA GLU A 30 -19.46 -17.08 -24.79
C GLU A 30 -19.14 -15.86 -23.93
N PHE A 31 -17.88 -15.72 -23.47
CA PHE A 31 -17.44 -14.54 -22.74
C PHE A 31 -17.52 -13.27 -23.59
N ASN A 32 -17.07 -13.31 -24.84
CA ASN A 32 -17.07 -12.14 -25.71
C ASN A 32 -18.50 -11.62 -25.97
N LEU A 33 -19.46 -12.52 -26.15
CA LEU A 33 -20.88 -12.17 -26.28
C LEU A 33 -21.41 -11.54 -24.98
N PHE A 34 -21.15 -12.18 -23.84
CA PHE A 34 -21.49 -11.63 -22.52
C PHE A 34 -20.91 -10.21 -22.31
N TYR A 35 -19.63 -10.04 -22.62
CA TYR A 35 -18.92 -8.78 -22.42
C TYR A 35 -19.44 -7.66 -23.34
N GLN A 36 -19.90 -8.01 -24.55
CA GLN A 36 -20.44 -7.04 -25.50
C GLN A 36 -21.84 -6.53 -25.12
N ASP A 37 -22.70 -7.42 -24.62
CA ASP A 37 -24.14 -7.17 -24.48
C ASP A 37 -24.57 -6.87 -23.03
N THR A 38 -23.67 -6.97 -22.05
CA THR A 38 -24.04 -6.72 -20.65
C THR A 38 -24.30 -5.24 -20.38
N LEU A 39 -25.36 -4.97 -19.61
CA LEU A 39 -25.79 -3.61 -19.23
C LEU A 39 -24.85 -2.96 -18.20
N THR A 40 -24.09 -3.76 -17.47
CA THR A 40 -23.16 -3.26 -16.43
C THR A 40 -21.76 -3.00 -16.97
N ARG A 41 -21.61 -2.96 -18.31
CA ARG A 41 -20.39 -2.49 -18.95
C ARG A 41 -20.38 -0.96 -18.94
N HIS A 42 -19.36 -0.39 -18.32
CA HIS A 42 -19.18 1.04 -18.21
C HIS A 42 -17.81 1.45 -18.72
N ASP A 43 -17.74 2.69 -19.23
CA ASP A 43 -16.47 3.36 -19.47
C ASP A 43 -15.81 3.68 -18.11
N CYS A 44 -14.52 3.43 -18.01
CA CYS A 44 -13.73 3.69 -16.82
C CYS A 44 -12.28 4.03 -17.18
N VAL A 45 -11.51 4.47 -16.19
CA VAL A 45 -10.07 4.72 -16.35
C VAL A 45 -9.32 3.80 -15.40
N ILE A 46 -8.48 2.93 -15.94
CA ILE A 46 -7.62 2.04 -15.13
C ILE A 46 -6.19 2.56 -15.21
N ASP A 47 -5.63 2.98 -14.06
CA ASP A 47 -4.27 3.51 -13.95
C ASP A 47 -3.94 4.60 -15.01
N GLY A 48 -4.93 5.44 -15.36
CA GLY A 48 -4.80 6.51 -16.36
C GLY A 48 -5.14 6.12 -17.80
N VAL A 49 -5.43 4.85 -18.07
CA VAL A 49 -5.83 4.35 -19.40
C VAL A 49 -7.34 4.22 -19.49
N SER A 50 -7.96 4.96 -20.40
CA SER A 50 -9.40 4.84 -20.68
C SER A 50 -9.70 3.47 -21.28
N THR A 51 -10.65 2.76 -20.68
CA THR A 51 -11.06 1.42 -21.09
C THR A 51 -12.53 1.20 -20.75
N GLN A 52 -13.03 0.00 -21.03
CA GLN A 52 -14.33 -0.46 -20.57
C GLN A 52 -14.13 -1.61 -19.61
N ALA A 53 -15.03 -1.71 -18.63
CA ALA A 53 -15.07 -2.82 -17.71
C ALA A 53 -16.51 -3.15 -17.32
N VAL A 54 -16.74 -4.40 -16.96
CA VAL A 54 -18.04 -4.87 -16.47
C VAL A 54 -18.01 -4.87 -14.95
N PHE A 55 -18.90 -4.10 -14.33
CA PHE A 55 -19.03 -4.01 -12.89
C PHE A 55 -20.15 -4.94 -12.42
N GLN A 56 -19.94 -5.66 -11.32
CA GLN A 56 -20.91 -6.56 -10.73
C GLN A 56 -20.94 -6.34 -9.22
N ASP A 57 -22.13 -6.21 -8.65
CA ASP A 57 -22.27 -6.03 -7.21
C ASP A 57 -21.86 -7.30 -6.46
N HIS A 58 -21.12 -7.13 -5.38
CA HIS A 58 -20.77 -8.22 -4.50
C HIS A 58 -21.73 -8.25 -3.30
N SER A 59 -22.62 -9.24 -3.25
CA SER A 59 -23.47 -9.40 -2.06
C SER A 59 -22.66 -9.98 -0.89
N GLN A 60 -22.18 -9.12 0.01
CA GLN A 60 -21.67 -9.55 1.31
C GLN A 60 -22.87 -9.82 2.24
N SER A 61 -23.30 -11.08 2.32
CA SER A 61 -24.44 -11.49 3.17
C SER A 61 -24.25 -11.17 4.66
N ASN A 62 -23.00 -11.03 5.10
CA ASN A 62 -22.63 -10.87 6.51
C ASN A 62 -22.12 -9.46 6.88
N ASN A 63 -21.97 -8.54 5.92
CA ASN A 63 -21.35 -7.23 6.18
C ASN A 63 -21.89 -6.10 5.29
N LYS A 64 -23.18 -6.16 4.98
CA LYS A 64 -23.86 -5.34 3.96
C LYS A 64 -23.78 -3.82 4.20
N ASP A 65 -23.47 -3.40 5.43
CA ASP A 65 -23.55 -2.00 5.86
C ASP A 65 -22.18 -1.29 5.90
N LEU A 66 -21.06 -2.00 5.70
CA LEU A 66 -19.72 -1.46 5.98
C LEU A 66 -18.77 -1.32 4.78
N SER A 67 -18.99 -2.05 3.67
CA SER A 67 -18.23 -1.81 2.43
C SER A 67 -19.03 -2.15 1.17
N ASP A 68 -19.04 -1.22 0.21
CA ASP A 68 -19.48 -1.51 -1.15
C ASP A 68 -18.30 -2.15 -1.89
N ASP A 69 -18.27 -3.47 -1.87
CA ASP A 69 -17.31 -4.26 -2.64
C ASP A 69 -17.95 -4.57 -4.01
N LYS A 70 -17.16 -4.54 -5.07
CA LYS A 70 -17.63 -4.94 -6.41
C LYS A 70 -16.66 -5.91 -7.06
N TYR A 71 -17.17 -6.68 -8.01
CA TYR A 71 -16.33 -7.39 -8.96
C TYR A 71 -16.20 -6.59 -10.24
N VAL A 72 -15.01 -6.63 -10.82
CA VAL A 72 -14.69 -6.09 -12.13
C VAL A 72 -14.27 -7.22 -13.03
N VAL A 73 -14.87 -7.26 -14.22
CA VAL A 73 -14.56 -8.22 -15.27
C VAL A 73 -14.04 -7.48 -16.49
N VAL A 74 -12.85 -7.86 -16.95
CA VAL A 74 -12.21 -7.30 -18.14
C VAL A 74 -11.59 -8.39 -19.00
N PRO A 75 -11.43 -8.17 -20.32
CA PRO A 75 -10.68 -9.07 -21.19
C PRO A 75 -9.23 -9.20 -20.71
N ASN A 76 -8.60 -10.36 -20.95
CA ASN A 76 -7.20 -10.59 -20.58
C ASN A 76 -6.21 -9.62 -21.23
N SER A 77 -6.61 -8.91 -22.29
CA SER A 77 -5.79 -7.90 -22.95
C SER A 77 -5.69 -6.58 -22.19
N VAL A 78 -6.54 -6.35 -21.19
CA VAL A 78 -6.50 -5.14 -20.36
C VAL A 78 -5.46 -5.34 -19.26
N GLU A 79 -4.52 -4.41 -19.16
CA GLU A 79 -3.52 -4.41 -18.09
C GLU A 79 -4.16 -3.86 -16.81
N VAL A 80 -4.41 -4.76 -15.85
CA VAL A 80 -4.95 -4.44 -14.54
C VAL A 80 -4.51 -5.52 -13.56
N GLY A 81 -4.22 -5.14 -12.33
CA GLY A 81 -3.81 -6.09 -11.29
C GLY A 81 -4.08 -5.56 -9.90
N VAL A 82 -3.72 -6.35 -8.89
CA VAL A 82 -3.81 -5.93 -7.48
C VAL A 82 -3.00 -4.62 -7.28
N GLY A 83 -3.64 -3.63 -6.67
CA GLY A 83 -3.07 -2.28 -6.49
C GLY A 83 -3.42 -1.27 -7.59
N SER A 84 -3.95 -1.69 -8.74
CA SER A 84 -4.44 -0.74 -9.75
C SER A 84 -5.60 0.10 -9.22
N TYR A 85 -5.66 1.36 -9.64
CA TYR A 85 -6.80 2.23 -9.40
C TYR A 85 -7.75 2.22 -10.61
N ILE A 86 -9.05 2.19 -10.32
CA ILE A 86 -10.12 2.26 -11.31
C ILE A 86 -10.98 3.46 -10.98
N GLU A 87 -11.05 4.43 -11.89
CA GLU A 87 -11.97 5.57 -11.80
C GLU A 87 -13.26 5.21 -12.53
N TRP A 88 -14.36 5.16 -11.78
CA TRP A 88 -15.69 4.84 -12.30
C TRP A 88 -16.76 5.49 -11.41
N ALA A 89 -17.79 6.04 -12.06
CA ALA A 89 -18.89 6.74 -11.40
C ALA A 89 -18.43 7.89 -10.47
N ASP A 90 -17.45 8.69 -10.93
CA ASP A 90 -16.82 9.80 -10.18
C ASP A 90 -16.13 9.38 -8.86
N GLU A 91 -15.96 8.07 -8.65
CA GLU A 91 -15.29 7.49 -7.50
C GLU A 91 -14.00 6.78 -7.90
N THR A 92 -13.07 6.69 -6.94
CA THR A 92 -11.82 5.93 -7.11
C THR A 92 -11.93 4.61 -6.37
N TRP A 93 -11.74 3.53 -7.11
CA TRP A 93 -11.75 2.16 -6.64
C TRP A 93 -10.33 1.59 -6.70
N MET A 94 -10.03 0.63 -5.83
CA MET A 94 -8.74 -0.04 -5.80
C MET A 94 -8.93 -1.54 -5.94
N VAL A 95 -8.14 -2.16 -6.82
CA VAL A 95 -8.14 -3.61 -7.01
C VAL A 95 -7.48 -4.26 -5.80
N PHE A 96 -8.25 -5.08 -5.08
CA PHE A 96 -7.86 -5.64 -3.79
C PHE A 96 -7.44 -7.11 -3.86
N THR A 97 -8.06 -7.87 -4.77
CA THR A 97 -7.71 -9.26 -5.07
C THR A 97 -7.99 -9.57 -6.52
N GLU A 98 -7.16 -10.44 -7.08
CA GLU A 98 -7.38 -11.07 -8.38
C GLU A 98 -7.85 -12.52 -8.19
N GLU A 99 -8.83 -12.94 -8.97
CA GLU A 99 -9.30 -14.32 -8.98
C GLU A 99 -8.58 -15.12 -10.08
N TYR A 100 -7.89 -16.19 -9.68
CA TYR A 100 -7.30 -17.15 -10.61
C TYR A 100 -8.37 -18.10 -11.16
N LYS A 101 -8.91 -17.76 -12.33
CA LYS A 101 -9.93 -18.59 -12.98
C LYS A 101 -9.33 -19.90 -13.51
N THR A 102 -10.04 -21.00 -13.30
CA THR A 102 -9.66 -22.31 -13.88
C THR A 102 -9.70 -22.31 -15.40
N ILE A 103 -10.54 -21.46 -16.01
CA ILE A 103 -10.59 -21.24 -17.45
C ILE A 103 -10.25 -19.76 -17.70
N PRO A 104 -9.06 -19.45 -18.23
CA PRO A 104 -8.56 -18.07 -18.32
C PRO A 104 -9.14 -17.35 -19.55
N THR A 105 -10.46 -17.22 -19.67
CA THR A 105 -11.07 -16.44 -20.77
C THR A 105 -11.02 -14.94 -20.53
N HIS A 106 -11.00 -14.51 -19.27
CA HIS A 106 -11.02 -13.12 -18.84
C HIS A 106 -10.46 -12.99 -17.43
N GLN A 107 -10.16 -11.75 -17.03
CA GLN A 107 -9.76 -11.42 -15.67
C GLN A 107 -11.01 -11.08 -14.86
N GLN A 108 -11.05 -11.58 -13.63
CA GLN A 108 -12.06 -11.22 -12.64
C GLN A 108 -11.36 -10.74 -11.38
N LEU A 109 -11.68 -9.53 -10.98
CA LEU A 109 -11.01 -8.80 -9.92
C LEU A 109 -12.03 -8.36 -8.88
N LYS A 110 -11.64 -8.28 -7.62
CA LYS A 110 -12.43 -7.66 -6.56
C LYS A 110 -11.89 -6.27 -6.28
N ILE A 111 -12.75 -5.27 -6.35
CA ILE A 111 -12.42 -3.88 -6.08
C ILE A 111 -13.08 -3.40 -4.79
N LYS A 112 -12.45 -2.42 -4.15
CA LYS A 112 -12.96 -1.71 -2.97
C LYS A 112 -12.92 -0.21 -3.21
N HIS A 113 -13.93 0.50 -2.73
CA HIS A 113 -13.96 1.95 -2.75
C HIS A 113 -12.82 2.54 -1.90
N THR A 114 -12.06 3.48 -2.44
CA THR A 114 -11.03 4.21 -1.67
C THR A 114 -11.68 5.33 -0.89
N ASN A 115 -11.69 5.22 0.44
CA ASN A 115 -12.46 6.13 1.29
C ASN A 115 -11.66 7.35 1.77
N ARG A 116 -10.34 7.37 1.60
CA ARG A 116 -9.48 8.48 1.98
C ARG A 116 -8.37 8.72 0.97
N ARG A 117 -7.82 9.93 1.00
CA ARG A 117 -6.57 10.27 0.32
C ARG A 117 -5.53 10.61 1.36
N LEU A 118 -4.40 9.93 1.33
CA LEU A 118 -3.32 10.12 2.29
C LEU A 118 -2.26 11.03 1.70
N LYS A 119 -1.78 11.95 2.52
CA LYS A 119 -0.72 12.90 2.19
C LYS A 119 0.37 12.80 3.23
N TRP A 120 1.61 12.80 2.76
CA TRP A 120 2.80 12.87 3.58
C TRP A 120 3.90 13.60 2.80
N LEU A 121 4.95 13.99 3.52
CA LEU A 121 6.14 14.55 2.90
C LEU A 121 7.02 13.42 2.38
N THR A 122 7.27 13.39 1.06
CA THR A 122 8.26 12.50 0.46
C THR A 122 9.68 13.01 0.72
N ASN A 123 9.83 14.33 0.85
CA ASN A 123 11.11 14.95 1.20
C ASN A 123 10.85 16.13 2.16
N LYS A 124 11.39 16.02 3.38
CA LYS A 124 11.25 17.05 4.43
C LYS A 124 11.91 18.38 4.03
N ASN A 125 13.08 18.33 3.40
CA ASN A 125 13.87 19.53 3.05
C ASN A 125 13.21 20.37 1.95
N SER A 126 12.66 19.72 0.92
CA SER A 126 11.96 20.41 -0.17
C SER A 126 10.46 20.57 0.06
N LYS A 127 9.94 20.07 1.19
CA LYS A 127 8.50 20.01 1.54
C LYS A 127 7.65 19.41 0.42
N LEU A 128 8.20 18.44 -0.30
CA LEU A 128 7.51 17.81 -1.42
C LEU A 128 6.46 16.85 -0.89
N ILE A 129 5.21 17.10 -1.27
CA ILE A 129 4.06 16.27 -0.89
C ILE A 129 3.88 15.16 -1.93
N CYS A 130 3.55 13.95 -1.47
CA CYS A 130 3.34 12.79 -2.34
C CYS A 130 2.29 13.04 -3.44
N ASN A 131 2.45 12.33 -4.57
CA ASN A 131 1.60 12.46 -5.76
C ASN A 131 1.37 13.92 -6.21
N PHE A 132 2.44 14.72 -6.25
CA PHE A 132 2.39 16.14 -6.63
C PHE A 132 1.35 16.96 -5.83
N GLY A 133 1.16 16.65 -4.54
CA GLY A 133 0.23 17.35 -3.65
C GLY A 133 -1.20 16.84 -3.66
N LYS A 134 -1.56 15.91 -4.56
CA LYS A 134 -2.90 15.31 -4.60
C LYS A 134 -3.10 14.23 -3.54
N GLY A 135 -2.02 13.69 -2.99
CA GLY A 135 -2.05 12.51 -2.14
C GLY A 135 -2.41 11.24 -2.89
N TRP A 136 -2.27 10.10 -2.23
CA TRP A 136 -2.60 8.79 -2.78
C TRP A 136 -3.95 8.29 -2.26
N PRO A 137 -4.86 7.81 -3.12
CA PRO A 137 -6.08 7.15 -2.67
C PRO A 137 -5.74 5.92 -1.82
N ALA A 138 -6.48 5.69 -0.74
CA ALA A 138 -6.27 4.56 0.15
C ALA A 138 -7.61 4.04 0.66
N TYR A 139 -7.63 2.75 0.97
CA TYR A 139 -8.71 2.12 1.71
C TYR A 139 -8.29 2.01 3.18
N VAL A 140 -8.98 2.76 4.05
CA VAL A 140 -8.71 2.82 5.48
C VAL A 140 -9.82 2.12 6.25
N GLN A 141 -9.46 1.21 7.13
CA GLN A 141 -10.40 0.47 7.96
C GLN A 141 -9.95 0.48 9.42
N ASN A 142 -10.89 0.75 10.32
CA ASN A 142 -10.66 0.64 11.75
C ASN A 142 -10.61 -0.85 12.17
N GLN A 143 -9.60 -1.24 12.93
CA GLN A 143 -9.39 -2.60 13.42
C GLN A 143 -9.83 -2.82 14.88
N THR A 144 -10.36 -1.79 15.56
CA THR A 144 -10.70 -1.85 17.01
C THR A 144 -11.63 -2.98 17.43
N LEU A 145 -12.34 -3.66 16.52
CA LEU A 145 -13.20 -4.80 16.89
C LEU A 145 -12.43 -6.07 17.30
N TYR A 146 -11.13 -6.20 16.99
CA TYR A 146 -10.41 -7.46 17.19
C TYR A 146 -9.18 -7.40 18.10
N THR A 147 -8.77 -6.22 18.56
CA THR A 147 -7.65 -6.07 19.48
C THR A 147 -8.00 -5.06 20.56
N LEU A 148 -8.56 -5.54 21.67
CA LEU A 148 -8.37 -4.92 22.98
C LEU A 148 -6.88 -5.06 23.37
N GLY A 149 -6.00 -4.43 22.59
CA GLY A 149 -4.62 -4.22 22.95
C GLY A 149 -4.59 -3.08 23.94
N VAL A 150 -4.68 -3.41 25.22
CA VAL A 150 -4.55 -2.43 26.30
C VAL A 150 -3.11 -1.90 26.26
N SER A 151 -2.87 -0.72 25.71
CA SER A 151 -1.59 -0.04 25.89
C SER A 151 -1.61 0.60 27.28
N PHE A 152 -0.71 0.12 28.15
CA PHE A 152 -0.53 0.68 29.48
C PHE A 152 0.50 1.81 29.40
N SER A 153 0.05 3.05 29.54
CA SER A 153 0.94 4.17 29.83
C SER A 153 0.92 4.42 31.35
N GLY A 154 2.02 4.12 32.03
CA GLY A 154 2.14 4.29 33.48
C GLY A 154 1.19 3.40 34.31
N GLN A 155 1.09 3.71 35.61
CA GLN A 155 0.26 2.96 36.57
C GLN A 155 -1.23 3.02 36.20
N ASN A 156 -1.69 1.99 35.49
CA ASN A 156 -3.08 1.48 35.45
C ASN A 156 -4.15 2.31 34.71
N ILE A 157 -3.80 3.13 33.71
CA ILE A 157 -4.82 3.73 32.82
C ILE A 157 -4.76 3.05 31.45
N ALA A 158 -5.83 2.32 31.12
CA ALA A 158 -6.06 1.79 29.78
C ALA A 158 -6.48 2.95 28.86
N LEU A 159 -5.61 3.39 27.95
CA LEU A 159 -6.03 4.23 26.85
C LEU A 159 -6.61 3.36 25.75
N ALA A 160 -7.81 3.69 25.29
CA ALA A 160 -8.36 3.10 24.08
C ALA A 160 -7.50 3.58 22.90
N ASN A 161 -6.62 2.71 22.41
CA ASN A 161 -5.76 3.02 21.27
C ASN A 161 -6.50 2.63 19.98
N ALA A 162 -6.89 3.61 19.16
CA ALA A 162 -7.53 3.33 17.89
C ALA A 162 -6.51 2.77 16.90
N LYS A 163 -6.64 1.50 16.54
CA LYS A 163 -5.83 0.86 15.50
C LYS A 163 -6.49 0.98 14.13
N MET A 164 -5.76 1.49 13.15
CA MET A 164 -6.20 1.57 11.76
C MET A 164 -5.34 0.70 10.86
N SER A 165 -5.97 0.12 9.83
CA SER A 165 -5.26 -0.53 8.73
C SER A 165 -5.55 0.23 7.45
N VAL A 166 -4.47 0.51 6.73
CA VAL A 166 -4.48 1.27 5.50
C VAL A 166 -3.95 0.37 4.40
N TYR A 167 -4.69 0.28 3.31
CA TYR A 167 -4.26 -0.36 2.08
C TYR A 167 -4.06 0.69 1.00
N ILE A 168 -2.90 0.67 0.37
CA ILE A 168 -2.49 1.63 -0.66
C ILE A 168 -1.67 0.90 -1.74
N LYS A 169 -1.64 1.43 -2.96
CA LYS A 169 -0.82 0.89 -4.06
C LYS A 169 0.67 0.81 -3.67
N ASP A 170 1.30 -0.31 -4.01
CA ASP A 170 2.75 -0.49 -3.87
C ASP A 170 3.51 0.20 -5.00
N ILE A 171 4.15 1.31 -4.67
CA ILE A 171 4.97 2.14 -5.54
C ILE A 171 6.21 2.61 -4.75
N PRO A 172 7.28 3.08 -5.42
CA PRO A 172 8.47 3.56 -4.72
C PRO A 172 8.18 4.60 -3.64
N GLU A 173 7.21 5.51 -3.85
CA GLU A 173 6.84 6.51 -2.85
C GLU A 173 6.19 5.91 -1.59
N THR A 174 5.33 4.90 -1.72
CA THR A 174 4.67 4.26 -0.58
C THR A 174 5.60 3.29 0.12
N ARG A 175 6.51 2.64 -0.61
CA ARG A 175 7.52 1.77 -0.03
C ARG A 175 8.62 2.53 0.71
N ALA A 176 8.86 3.78 0.35
CA ALA A 176 9.80 4.66 1.05
C ALA A 176 9.27 5.18 2.41
N VAL A 177 7.99 4.93 2.72
CA VAL A 177 7.42 5.33 4.00
C VAL A 177 7.93 4.39 5.10
N GLU A 178 8.64 4.96 6.06
CA GLU A 178 9.23 4.21 7.16
C GLU A 178 8.24 3.99 8.31
N VAL A 179 8.47 2.91 9.05
CA VAL A 179 7.80 2.68 10.33
C VAL A 179 8.12 3.84 11.27
N GLY A 180 7.10 4.39 11.90
CA GLY A 180 7.18 5.58 12.74
C GLY A 180 6.74 6.86 12.05
N THR A 181 6.51 6.85 10.74
CA THR A 181 5.94 8.00 10.02
C THR A 181 4.54 8.30 10.56
N ARG A 182 4.29 9.58 10.86
CA ARG A 182 2.98 10.09 11.29
C ARG A 182 2.17 10.49 10.07
N LEU A 183 0.92 10.06 10.02
CA LEU A 183 -0.03 10.30 8.93
C LEU A 183 -1.29 10.94 9.49
N TRP A 184 -1.84 11.91 8.76
CA TRP A 184 -3.11 12.52 9.10
C TRP A 184 -4.26 11.76 8.42
N ILE A 185 -5.24 11.31 9.20
CA ILE A 185 -6.40 10.57 8.72
C ILE A 185 -7.65 11.10 9.42
N ALA A 186 -8.59 11.63 8.64
CA ALA A 186 -9.92 12.04 9.14
C ALA A 186 -9.89 13.02 10.32
N GLY A 187 -8.91 13.92 10.34
CA GLY A 187 -8.75 14.89 11.42
C GLY A 187 -8.01 14.36 12.63
N GLN A 188 -7.47 13.14 12.64
CA GLN A 188 -6.59 12.61 13.69
C GLN A 188 -5.23 12.22 13.13
N VAL A 189 -4.22 12.09 13.99
CA VAL A 189 -2.88 11.65 13.61
C VAL A 189 -2.70 10.21 14.02
N TYR A 190 -2.13 9.42 13.12
CA TYR A 190 -1.81 8.02 13.33
C TYR A 190 -0.37 7.77 12.94
N LYS A 191 0.33 6.96 13.73
CA LYS A 191 1.71 6.58 13.50
C LYS A 191 1.76 5.16 12.93
N ILE A 192 2.55 4.97 11.87
CA ILE A 192 2.74 3.62 11.29
C ILE A 192 3.58 2.79 12.26
N GLU A 193 3.03 1.69 12.74
CA GLU A 193 3.71 0.73 13.62
C GLU A 193 4.24 -0.48 12.84
N PHE A 194 3.56 -0.85 11.75
CA PHE A 194 3.96 -1.98 10.93
C PHE A 194 3.61 -1.75 9.47
N ALA A 195 4.51 -2.15 8.58
CA ALA A 195 4.32 -2.12 7.15
C ALA A 195 4.51 -3.52 6.56
N ASP A 196 3.47 -4.01 5.89
CA ASP A 196 3.45 -5.31 5.23
C ASP A 196 3.42 -5.14 3.72
N TYR A 197 4.47 -5.68 3.09
CA TYR A 197 4.69 -5.67 1.65
C TYR A 197 4.49 -7.07 1.02
N VAL A 198 4.24 -8.08 1.84
CA VAL A 198 4.32 -9.49 1.44
C VAL A 198 2.94 -10.11 1.27
N SER A 199 1.99 -9.82 2.18
CA SER A 199 0.70 -10.51 2.19
C SER A 199 -0.11 -10.31 0.91
N ARG A 200 0.04 -9.17 0.24
CA ARG A 200 -0.72 -8.81 -0.97
C ARG A 200 0.18 -8.11 -1.98
N PRO A 201 0.87 -8.84 -2.87
CA PRO A 201 1.69 -8.23 -3.91
C PRO A 201 0.90 -7.19 -4.71
N GLY A 202 1.46 -5.98 -4.86
CA GLY A 202 0.80 -4.83 -5.50
C GLY A 202 0.12 -3.86 -4.52
N LEU A 203 -0.05 -4.25 -3.26
CA LEU A 203 -0.56 -3.39 -2.19
C LEU A 203 0.41 -3.35 -1.02
N VAL A 204 0.53 -2.18 -0.40
CA VAL A 204 1.13 -2.01 0.91
C VAL A 204 0.03 -1.95 1.95
N ASN A 205 0.19 -2.70 3.03
CA ASN A 205 -0.67 -2.62 4.19
C ASN A 205 0.08 -1.99 5.35
N TRP A 206 -0.37 -0.82 5.80
CA TRP A 206 0.12 -0.18 7.00
C TRP A 206 -0.83 -0.44 8.16
N LEU A 207 -0.29 -0.86 9.29
CA LEU A 207 -0.97 -0.84 10.58
C LEU A 207 -0.53 0.42 11.33
N LEU A 208 -1.50 1.18 11.80
CA LEU A 208 -1.27 2.44 12.46
C LEU A 208 -1.93 2.47 13.83
N ASP A 209 -1.25 3.14 14.77
CA ASP A 209 -1.73 3.43 16.10
C ASP A 209 -2.02 4.93 16.23
N GLU A 210 -3.00 5.28 17.05
CA GLU A 210 -3.36 6.68 17.27
C GLU A 210 -2.22 7.41 17.99
N ASP A 211 -1.87 8.59 17.49
CA ASP A 211 -0.83 9.43 18.06
C ASP A 211 -1.38 10.83 18.40
N THR A 212 -0.70 11.50 19.31
CA THR A 212 -1.05 12.86 19.74
C THR A 212 -0.79 13.87 18.63
N LYS A 213 -1.70 14.83 18.49
CA LYS A 213 -1.52 15.97 17.58
C LYS A 213 -0.51 16.95 18.15
N ASN A 214 0.36 17.46 17.29
CA ASN A 214 1.29 18.52 17.65
C ASN A 214 1.05 19.77 16.79
N PRO A 215 0.41 20.82 17.34
CA PRO A 215 0.14 22.06 16.60
C PRO A 215 1.37 22.80 16.09
N GLU A 216 2.56 22.53 16.65
CA GLU A 216 3.80 23.21 16.26
C GLU A 216 4.43 22.58 15.00
N THR A 217 4.33 21.25 14.86
CA THR A 217 4.94 20.51 13.75
C THR A 217 3.94 20.14 12.67
N ASP A 218 2.67 19.92 13.04
CA ASP A 218 1.65 19.43 12.12
C ASP A 218 0.94 20.58 11.40
N ASN A 219 0.54 20.35 10.15
CA ASN A 219 -0.26 21.30 9.39
C ASN A 219 -1.67 20.74 9.20
N SER A 220 -2.61 21.24 10.01
CA SER A 220 -4.02 20.82 9.98
C SER A 220 -4.72 21.16 8.66
N ASP A 221 -4.36 22.29 8.04
CA ASP A 221 -5.03 22.77 6.83
C ASP A 221 -4.66 21.93 5.60
N LEU A 222 -3.43 21.42 5.57
CA LEU A 222 -2.96 20.51 4.52
C LEU A 222 -3.23 19.03 4.85
N GLU A 223 -3.64 18.72 6.08
CA GLU A 223 -3.75 17.36 6.62
C GLU A 223 -2.42 16.59 6.49
N ILE A 224 -1.32 17.19 6.96
CA ILE A 224 0.02 16.61 6.91
C ILE A 224 0.67 16.74 8.29
N ALA A 225 1.07 15.61 8.87
CA ALA A 225 1.86 15.59 10.09
C ALA A 225 3.33 15.93 9.81
N ASP A 226 4.03 16.47 10.80
CA ASP A 226 5.46 16.82 10.72
C ASP A 226 5.84 17.76 9.54
N TYR A 227 4.91 18.62 9.13
CA TYR A 227 5.11 19.54 8.00
C TYR A 227 6.15 20.64 8.27
N TRP A 228 6.20 21.13 9.51
CA TRP A 228 7.10 22.22 9.93
C TRP A 228 8.40 21.74 10.56
N ASP A 229 8.55 20.42 10.75
CA ASP A 229 9.78 19.84 11.27
C ASP A 229 10.94 20.12 10.30
N SER A 230 11.77 21.08 10.67
CA SER A 230 12.93 21.51 9.88
C SER A 230 14.06 20.51 10.10
N GLY A 231 13.99 19.37 9.41
CA GLY A 231 15.09 18.42 9.21
C GLY A 231 16.17 18.43 10.30
N GLY A 232 15.80 18.02 11.51
CA GLY A 232 16.72 17.95 12.64
C GLY A 232 17.55 16.67 12.62
N LYS A 233 18.75 16.75 12.04
CA LYS A 233 19.88 15.79 12.10
C LYS A 233 19.65 14.43 11.44
N ASP A 234 20.14 14.32 10.21
CA ASP A 234 20.77 13.06 9.78
C ASP A 234 21.93 12.78 10.77
N GLU A 235 21.78 11.76 11.62
CA GLU A 235 22.90 11.22 12.39
C GLU A 235 23.85 10.49 11.44
N ASP A 236 24.71 11.24 10.77
CA ASP A 236 25.87 10.68 10.08
C ASP A 236 27.08 11.59 10.33
N ASP A 237 27.70 11.41 11.50
CA ASP A 237 29.12 11.74 11.71
C ASP A 237 29.63 11.05 12.98
N SER A 238 29.93 9.76 12.86
CA SER A 238 30.93 9.12 13.72
C SER A 238 32.11 8.63 12.89
N ILE A 239 32.73 9.55 12.14
CA ILE A 239 34.13 9.40 11.75
C ILE A 239 34.95 9.66 13.02
N LYS A 240 35.33 8.59 13.72
CA LYS A 240 36.38 8.66 14.74
C LYS A 240 37.68 8.99 14.01
N ASP A 241 38.07 10.25 14.10
CA ASP A 241 39.35 10.80 13.69
C ASP A 241 40.50 9.98 14.32
N VAL A 242 41.09 9.10 13.52
CA VAL A 242 42.36 8.45 13.82
C VAL A 242 43.48 9.36 13.33
N SER A 243 43.82 10.38 14.11
CA SER A 243 45.12 11.05 13.95
C SER A 243 45.54 11.83 15.19
N LYS A 244 46.31 11.17 16.07
CA LYS A 244 47.57 11.72 16.58
C LYS A 244 48.37 10.64 17.30
N LEU A 245 49.25 10.01 16.54
CA LEU A 245 50.48 9.39 17.05
C LEU A 245 51.50 10.51 17.26
N THR A 246 52.00 10.69 18.47
CA THR A 246 53.37 11.14 18.73
C THR A 246 53.77 10.73 20.15
N MET A 247 54.82 9.90 20.25
CA MET A 247 55.45 9.42 21.48
C MET A 247 56.57 10.41 21.95
N PRO A 248 57.50 10.02 22.83
CA PRO A 248 57.53 10.22 24.29
C PRO A 248 58.66 11.17 24.72
N THR A 249 58.69 11.66 25.97
CA THR A 249 59.95 12.07 26.63
C THR A 249 59.83 12.21 28.16
N ASP A 250 60.92 11.79 28.80
CA ASP A 250 61.21 11.69 30.23
C ASP A 250 61.24 13.00 31.03
N GLY A 251 61.03 12.87 32.34
CA GLY A 251 62.02 13.36 33.33
C GLY A 251 61.58 14.39 34.39
N SER A 252 61.56 13.92 35.65
CA SER A 252 61.87 14.62 36.93
C SER A 252 60.92 15.73 37.41
N ASP A 253 60.67 16.02 38.70
CA ASP A 253 60.92 15.40 40.02
C ASP A 253 60.14 16.25 41.05
N SER A 254 59.65 15.66 42.16
CA SER A 254 59.81 16.17 43.56
C SER A 254 58.75 15.69 44.57
N HIS A 255 59.21 14.82 45.47
CA HIS A 255 59.07 14.76 46.95
C HIS A 255 57.73 14.73 47.72
N SER A 256 57.62 13.66 48.55
CA SER A 256 57.51 13.62 50.05
C SER A 256 56.54 12.50 50.47
N GLU A 257 56.66 11.73 51.56
CA GLU A 257 57.65 11.44 52.61
C GLU A 257 57.20 10.11 53.25
N ASP A 258 58.12 9.40 53.88
CA ASP A 258 57.97 8.09 54.53
C ASP A 258 56.98 8.07 55.72
N GLU A 259 56.26 6.95 55.90
CA GLU A 259 56.08 6.39 57.24
C GLU A 259 55.91 4.86 57.22
N LYS A 260 56.45 4.22 58.26
CA LYS A 260 56.98 2.86 58.30
C LYS A 260 56.10 1.95 59.20
N PRO A 261 56.48 0.70 59.56
CA PRO A 261 55.72 -0.53 59.34
C PRO A 261 55.15 -1.17 60.63
N LYS A 262 54.50 -2.35 60.54
CA LYS A 262 54.72 -3.57 61.38
C LYS A 262 53.66 -4.67 61.09
N VAL A 263 54.10 -5.90 60.77
CA VAL A 263 54.07 -7.16 61.59
C VAL A 263 52.68 -7.83 61.50
N GLU A 264 52.52 -9.08 61.09
CA GLU A 264 53.27 -10.32 61.36
C GLU A 264 53.24 -11.29 60.16
#